data_AF-E3QLE4-F1
#
_entry.id   AF-E3QLE4-F1
#
_cell.length_a   1.000
_cell.length_b   1.000
_cell.length_c   1.000
_cell.angle_alpha   90.00
_cell.angle_beta   90.00
_cell.angle_gamma   90.00
#
_symmetry.space_group_name_H-M   'P 1'
#
loop_
_entity.id
_entity.type
_entity.pdbx_description
1 polymer ?
#
loop_
_entity_poly.entity_id
_entity_poly.type
_entity_poly.pdbx_seq_one_letter_code
_entity_poly.pdbx_strand_id
1 'polypeptide(L)'
;MLAVAEDPTQKADFETFLAPFAQPGTMKDLSKEFDSPEDLGIYVLLTTEDNAAIIRKDPRVLSIDLDVDSGFDEPSTAAPDQSEQITLDTFDGFVIQTPSQDALGDLSLPLPVNVQGFTPSNVPGYAYQQEAGKGVTVYVLDTGANPAHDDFAKAEGNKRWLFASEDTAEDDKNGHGSCVQSLVNGPLFGVAKAADIVIVKLGARFTLDNILFGLLLVYQDVIKNKLQGKAVVNMSLGSQLLVPSTNNQGKNPGFILPQAIAGYNSTIQLLIDEDVVVVAASGNSRDEPGGSEFVTAFPAFLGRQLNMIAVGAVTAEGKREDYSQGVPRELDTSAVGTTVCASNLGNADVEKTGTSMSAPLVSGMIAVWLSSAQYRARLQVPGQVAANVKQLVRELSYNRFGGGDTPVAWNGVDVFTCNSGISGSAKLRARAGQCVINSTSTALPTASPPPQPPSATVPVVVSTMTPPPPAQTPLPCYNFNVDAYGYCCATADSPCGDGVGTCWLPFTGVGVGGGGDGINLLPTGARCPPPPGAKDDF
;
A
#
# COMPACT_ATOMS: atom_id res chain seq x y z
N MET A 1 20.47 12.70 7.14
CA MET A 1 20.42 12.91 5.68
C MET A 1 20.78 11.60 5.04
N LEU A 2 19.88 11.10 4.22
CA LEU A 2 20.15 10.01 3.30
C LEU A 2 20.66 10.55 1.96
N ALA A 3 21.61 9.90 1.31
CA ALA A 3 22.07 10.17 -0.05
C ALA A 3 22.14 8.86 -0.85
N VAL A 4 21.48 8.82 -2.01
CA VAL A 4 21.48 7.66 -2.92
C VAL A 4 22.31 8.01 -4.14
N ALA A 5 23.22 7.13 -4.55
CA ALA A 5 24.01 7.28 -5.77
C ALA A 5 23.15 7.03 -7.01
N GLU A 6 23.33 7.83 -8.05
CA GLU A 6 22.71 7.59 -9.38
C GLU A 6 23.27 6.32 -10.04
N ASP A 7 24.56 6.06 -9.86
CA ASP A 7 25.26 4.88 -10.36
C ASP A 7 26.02 4.21 -9.20
N PRO A 8 25.55 3.06 -8.70
CA PRO A 8 26.22 2.35 -7.60
C PRO A 8 27.64 1.88 -7.95
N THR A 9 27.99 1.78 -9.24
CA THR A 9 29.33 1.38 -9.69
C THR A 9 30.38 2.48 -9.52
N GLN A 10 29.96 3.74 -9.27
CA GLN A 10 30.83 4.90 -9.01
C GLN A 10 30.99 5.23 -7.52
N LYS A 11 30.82 4.21 -6.66
CA LYS A 11 30.82 4.32 -5.21
C LYS A 11 31.98 5.12 -4.62
N ALA A 12 33.23 4.85 -5.02
CA ALA A 12 34.40 5.51 -4.47
C ALA A 12 34.39 7.03 -4.74
N ASP A 13 33.90 7.43 -5.91
CA ASP A 13 33.77 8.83 -6.30
C ASP A 13 32.61 9.51 -5.55
N PHE A 14 31.55 8.76 -5.26
CA PHE A 14 30.42 9.22 -4.46
C PHE A 14 30.78 9.39 -2.97
N GLU A 15 31.47 8.42 -2.36
CA GLU A 15 31.99 8.53 -0.99
C GLU A 15 32.93 9.73 -0.83
N THR A 16 33.84 9.90 -1.80
CA THR A 16 34.78 11.03 -1.83
C THR A 16 34.05 12.36 -1.93
N PHE A 17 32.94 12.40 -2.67
CA PHE A 17 32.11 13.58 -2.78
C PHE A 17 31.36 13.91 -1.49
N LEU A 18 30.76 12.93 -0.81
CA LEU A 18 29.98 13.15 0.40
C LEU A 18 30.84 13.49 1.63
N ALA A 19 32.06 12.93 1.72
CA ALA A 19 32.91 13.01 2.90
C ALA A 19 33.17 14.44 3.45
N PRO A 20 33.40 15.49 2.64
CA PRO A 20 33.62 16.86 3.14
C PRO A 20 32.37 17.49 3.76
N PHE A 21 31.18 16.98 3.43
CA PHE A 21 29.91 17.53 3.85
C PHE A 21 29.34 16.82 5.08
N ALA A 22 29.78 15.60 5.36
CA ALA A 22 29.37 14.84 6.53
C ALA A 22 30.03 15.37 7.81
N GLN A 23 29.28 15.37 8.91
CA GLN A 23 29.89 15.50 10.23
C GLN A 23 30.85 14.32 10.46
N PRO A 24 32.03 14.54 11.06
CA PRO A 24 33.03 13.50 11.23
C PRO A 24 32.46 12.25 11.91
N GLY A 25 32.66 11.09 11.29
CA GLY A 25 32.21 9.78 11.82
C GLY A 25 30.72 9.47 11.66
N THR A 26 29.95 10.32 10.99
CA THR A 26 28.50 10.12 10.83
C THR A 26 28.09 9.52 9.49
N MET A 27 28.99 9.54 8.50
CA MET A 27 28.73 8.94 7.19
C MET A 27 28.82 7.42 7.28
N LYS A 28 27.70 6.77 7.00
CA LYS A 28 27.52 5.32 7.00
C LYS A 28 27.10 4.87 5.62
N ASP A 29 27.87 3.94 5.06
CA ASP A 29 27.48 3.19 3.87
C ASP A 29 26.53 2.08 4.31
N LEU A 30 25.25 2.20 3.95
CA LEU A 30 24.27 1.22 4.36
C LEU A 30 24.61 -0.15 3.79
N SER A 31 25.14 -0.26 2.56
CA SER A 31 25.50 -1.57 1.98
C SER A 31 26.53 -2.37 2.80
N LYS A 32 27.43 -1.67 3.51
CA LYS A 32 28.47 -2.27 4.37
C LYS A 32 27.99 -2.70 5.75
N GLU A 33 26.87 -2.16 6.24
CA GLU A 33 26.27 -2.67 7.50
C GLU A 33 25.67 -4.07 7.32
N PHE A 34 25.58 -4.57 6.08
CA PHE A 34 24.75 -5.70 5.73
C PHE A 34 25.44 -6.88 5.05
N ASP A 35 26.77 -6.85 4.87
CA ASP A 35 27.54 -7.92 4.21
C ASP A 35 26.97 -8.28 2.81
N SER A 36 26.40 -7.28 2.12
CA SER A 36 25.78 -7.43 0.80
C SER A 36 26.84 -7.68 -0.28
N PRO A 37 26.64 -8.63 -1.21
CA PRO A 37 27.52 -8.78 -2.37
C PRO A 37 27.33 -7.65 -3.40
N GLU A 38 26.21 -6.92 -3.32
CA GLU A 38 25.87 -5.81 -4.21
C GLU A 38 26.03 -4.47 -3.49
N ASP A 39 26.78 -3.56 -4.11
CA ASP A 39 26.89 -2.18 -3.67
C ASP A 39 25.63 -1.41 -4.06
N LEU A 40 24.86 -0.98 -3.07
CA LEU A 40 23.59 -0.28 -3.27
C LEU A 40 23.77 1.24 -3.49
N GLY A 41 24.95 1.79 -3.16
CA GLY A 41 25.24 3.22 -3.29
C GLY A 41 24.43 4.12 -2.35
N ILE A 42 23.96 3.60 -1.22
CA ILE A 42 23.08 4.32 -0.29
C ILE A 42 23.85 4.67 1.00
N TYR A 43 23.83 5.96 1.36
CA TYR A 43 24.56 6.51 2.49
C TYR A 43 23.65 7.28 3.43
N VAL A 44 23.90 7.18 4.73
CA VAL A 44 23.32 8.07 5.74
C VAL A 44 24.43 8.91 6.36
N LEU A 45 24.22 10.21 6.49
CA LEU A 45 25.16 11.14 7.11
C LEU A 45 24.41 12.24 7.88
N LEU A 46 25.05 12.78 8.92
CA LEU A 46 24.61 14.03 9.54
C LEU A 46 25.32 15.19 8.83
N THR A 47 24.59 16.23 8.46
CA THR A 47 25.15 17.39 7.74
C THR A 47 24.38 18.67 8.07
N THR A 48 24.91 19.84 7.70
CA THR A 48 24.21 21.13 7.83
C THR A 48 23.25 21.33 6.67
N GLU A 49 22.26 22.21 6.82
CA GLU A 49 21.31 22.53 5.75
C GLU A 49 21.98 23.18 4.52
N ASP A 50 23.06 23.95 4.72
CA ASP A 50 23.85 24.52 3.63
C ASP A 50 24.62 23.45 2.86
N ASN A 51 25.24 22.51 3.57
CA ASN A 51 25.95 21.38 2.96
C ASN A 51 24.96 20.45 2.23
N ALA A 52 23.77 20.23 2.82
CA ALA A 52 22.68 19.52 2.19
C ALA A 52 22.33 20.12 0.82
N ALA A 53 22.22 21.44 0.72
CA ALA A 53 21.91 22.13 -0.52
C ALA A 53 23.02 22.01 -1.59
N ILE A 54 24.28 21.82 -1.18
CA ILE A 54 25.39 21.55 -2.09
C ILE A 54 25.32 20.11 -2.59
N ILE A 55 25.12 19.14 -1.69
CA ILE A 55 24.98 17.72 -2.04
C ILE A 55 23.82 17.55 -3.05
N ARG A 56 22.68 18.20 -2.84
CA ARG A 56 21.49 18.12 -3.72
C ARG A 56 21.73 18.48 -5.18
N LYS A 57 22.75 19.29 -5.47
CA LYS A 57 23.00 19.81 -6.82
C LYS A 57 23.97 18.93 -7.61
N ASP A 58 24.56 17.93 -6.97
CA ASP A 58 25.52 17.07 -7.62
C ASP A 58 24.79 15.98 -8.43
N PRO A 59 25.14 15.80 -9.72
CA PRO A 59 24.46 14.84 -10.58
C PRO A 59 24.57 13.40 -10.07
N ARG A 60 25.61 13.07 -9.29
CA ARG A 60 25.79 11.73 -8.73
C ARG A 60 24.76 11.39 -7.64
N VAL A 61 24.04 12.39 -7.12
CA VAL A 61 23.06 12.23 -6.06
C VAL A 61 21.67 12.06 -6.66
N LEU A 62 21.15 10.84 -6.61
CA LEU A 62 19.81 10.50 -7.07
C LEU A 62 18.74 11.08 -6.13
N SER A 63 18.94 11.00 -4.81
CA SER A 63 17.98 11.52 -3.83
C SER A 63 18.61 11.93 -2.51
N ILE A 64 17.99 12.91 -1.84
CA ILE A 64 18.30 13.32 -0.47
C ILE A 64 17.02 13.36 0.37
N ASP A 65 17.07 12.74 1.55
CA ASP A 65 16.01 12.87 2.57
C ASP A 65 16.47 13.66 3.80
N LEU A 66 15.55 14.47 4.35
CA LEU A 66 15.70 15.17 5.61
C LEU A 66 14.77 14.53 6.63
N ASP A 67 15.33 14.18 7.77
CA ASP A 67 14.66 13.45 8.83
C ASP A 67 13.40 14.20 9.31
N VAL A 68 12.22 13.66 9.00
CA VAL A 68 10.94 14.12 9.54
C VAL A 68 10.29 12.97 10.33
N ASP A 69 9.85 13.29 11.55
CA ASP A 69 9.11 12.36 12.40
C ASP A 69 7.81 11.93 11.70
N SER A 70 7.68 10.63 11.43
CA SER A 70 6.39 10.02 11.06
C SER A 70 5.69 9.53 12.32
N GLY A 71 4.49 10.05 12.56
CA GLY A 71 3.62 9.63 13.67
C GLY A 71 2.49 8.72 13.17
N PHE A 72 2.03 7.83 14.04
CA PHE A 72 0.74 7.14 13.86
C PHE A 72 -0.36 7.99 14.49
N ASP A 73 -1.42 8.28 13.75
CA ASP A 73 -2.68 8.81 14.30
C ASP A 73 -3.72 7.68 14.31
N GLU A 74 -3.91 7.06 15.47
CA GLU A 74 -4.89 5.99 15.68
C GLU A 74 -5.43 6.05 17.12
N PRO A 75 -6.73 6.31 17.34
CA PRO A 75 -7.32 6.11 18.65
C PRO A 75 -7.38 4.60 18.97
N SER A 76 -6.97 4.22 20.17
CA SER A 76 -7.12 2.83 20.68
C SER A 76 -8.00 2.80 21.91
N THR A 77 -8.93 1.87 21.96
CA THR A 77 -9.77 1.59 23.13
C THR A 77 -9.51 0.17 23.60
N ALA A 78 -9.56 -0.04 24.92
CA ALA A 78 -9.45 -1.39 25.48
C ALA A 78 -10.64 -2.22 24.99
N ALA A 79 -10.35 -3.34 24.33
CA ALA A 79 -11.37 -4.28 23.90
C ALA A 79 -11.77 -5.19 25.09
N PRO A 80 -13.00 -5.72 25.12
CA PRO A 80 -13.35 -6.81 26.02
C PRO A 80 -12.51 -8.05 25.69
N ASP A 81 -11.96 -8.71 26.71
CA ASP A 81 -11.18 -9.96 26.61
C ASP A 81 -12.02 -11.07 25.95
N GLN A 82 -11.61 -11.53 24.76
CA GLN A 82 -12.35 -12.52 23.97
C GLN A 82 -11.74 -13.92 24.13
N SER A 83 -12.07 -14.58 25.25
CA SER A 83 -11.74 -15.99 25.49
C SER A 83 -12.77 -16.95 24.85
N GLU A 84 -12.94 -16.89 23.52
CA GLU A 84 -13.79 -17.85 22.81
C GLU A 84 -13.03 -19.12 22.39
N GLN A 85 -13.63 -20.29 22.63
CA GLN A 85 -13.11 -21.54 22.11
C GLN A 85 -13.36 -21.64 20.61
N ILE A 86 -12.29 -21.47 19.83
CA ILE A 86 -12.29 -21.68 18.39
C ILE A 86 -12.40 -23.18 18.07
N THR A 87 -13.26 -23.50 17.12
CA THR A 87 -13.30 -24.80 16.43
C THR A 87 -12.76 -24.63 15.01
N LEU A 88 -11.99 -25.60 14.54
CA LEU A 88 -11.46 -25.66 13.18
C LEU A 88 -12.04 -26.88 12.45
N ASP A 89 -12.92 -26.64 11.49
CA ASP A 89 -13.50 -27.68 10.65
C ASP A 89 -12.81 -27.68 9.28
N THR A 90 -12.35 -28.85 8.83
CA THR A 90 -11.72 -28.99 7.50
C THR A 90 -12.65 -29.70 6.54
N PHE A 91 -12.85 -29.15 5.35
CA PHE A 91 -13.61 -29.81 4.28
C PHE A 91 -13.05 -29.39 2.91
N ASP A 92 -12.88 -30.35 2.00
CA ASP A 92 -12.48 -30.13 0.60
C ASP A 92 -11.28 -29.17 0.38
N GLY A 93 -10.24 -29.26 1.23
CA GLY A 93 -9.07 -28.39 1.15
C GLY A 93 -9.26 -26.99 1.74
N PHE A 94 -10.40 -26.72 2.36
CA PHE A 94 -10.68 -25.50 3.11
C PHE A 94 -10.76 -25.77 4.61
N VAL A 95 -10.44 -24.75 5.41
CA VAL A 95 -10.61 -24.74 6.86
C VAL A 95 -11.57 -23.62 7.22
N ILE A 96 -12.50 -23.90 8.14
CA ILE A 96 -13.43 -22.92 8.71
C ILE A 96 -13.09 -22.73 10.18
N GLN A 97 -12.77 -21.49 10.55
CA GLN A 97 -12.66 -21.06 11.95
C GLN A 97 -14.02 -20.57 12.46
N THR A 98 -14.53 -21.20 13.53
CA THR A 98 -15.80 -20.81 14.17
C THR A 98 -15.64 -20.67 15.70
N PRO A 99 -16.07 -19.56 16.31
CA PRO A 99 -16.45 -18.29 15.66
C PRO A 99 -15.22 -17.59 15.05
N SER A 100 -15.46 -16.57 14.24
CA SER A 100 -14.42 -15.68 13.74
C SER A 100 -14.72 -14.24 14.11
N GLN A 101 -13.68 -13.42 14.21
CA GLN A 101 -13.83 -11.97 14.31
C GLN A 101 -14.46 -11.41 13.03
N ASP A 102 -15.23 -10.33 13.16
CA ASP A 102 -15.95 -9.71 12.05
C ASP A 102 -15.01 -9.36 10.89
N ALA A 103 -13.79 -8.93 11.18
CA ALA A 103 -12.78 -8.63 10.16
C ALA A 103 -12.40 -9.83 9.29
N LEU A 104 -12.34 -11.02 9.87
CA LEU A 104 -12.10 -12.25 9.13
C LEU A 104 -13.37 -12.69 8.38
N GLY A 105 -14.53 -12.55 9.01
CA GLY A 105 -15.83 -12.83 8.40
C GLY A 105 -16.07 -12.01 7.12
N ASP A 106 -15.66 -10.74 7.09
CA ASP A 106 -15.81 -9.87 5.92
C ASP A 106 -15.12 -10.43 4.67
N LEU A 107 -13.93 -11.02 4.83
CA LEU A 107 -13.19 -11.64 3.73
C LEU A 107 -13.86 -12.90 3.18
N SER A 108 -14.78 -13.52 3.95
CA SER A 108 -15.49 -14.75 3.60
C SER A 108 -16.96 -14.53 3.21
N LEU A 109 -17.40 -13.29 3.02
CA LEU A 109 -18.76 -13.03 2.53
C LEU A 109 -18.95 -13.64 1.13
N PRO A 110 -20.05 -14.37 0.84
CA PRO A 110 -20.19 -15.14 -0.40
C PRO A 110 -20.44 -14.28 -1.66
N LEU A 111 -20.08 -14.82 -2.84
CA LEU A 111 -20.30 -14.23 -4.17
C LEU A 111 -21.54 -14.80 -4.90
N PRO A 112 -22.17 -14.04 -5.83
CA PRO A 112 -22.39 -12.61 -5.82
C PRO A 112 -23.90 -12.35 -5.65
N VAL A 113 -24.33 -11.90 -4.49
CA VAL A 113 -25.61 -11.17 -4.37
C VAL A 113 -25.51 -10.35 -3.09
N ASN A 114 -25.55 -9.02 -3.14
CA ASN A 114 -26.79 -8.24 -3.19
C ASN A 114 -27.91 -8.77 -2.28
N VAL A 115 -27.57 -9.49 -1.22
CA VAL A 115 -28.52 -9.77 -0.16
C VAL A 115 -28.48 -8.59 0.80
N GLN A 116 -29.47 -7.72 0.66
CA GLN A 116 -29.69 -6.58 1.53
C GLN A 116 -29.63 -7.01 3.01
N GLY A 117 -28.72 -6.40 3.77
CA GLY A 117 -28.62 -6.57 5.22
C GLY A 117 -27.72 -7.70 5.72
N PHE A 118 -26.84 -8.27 4.88
CA PHE A 118 -25.78 -9.18 5.36
C PHE A 118 -24.49 -8.41 5.64
N THR A 119 -23.96 -8.57 6.85
CA THR A 119 -22.67 -8.07 7.33
C THR A 119 -21.82 -9.25 7.81
N PRO A 120 -20.54 -9.05 8.17
CA PRO A 120 -19.67 -10.12 8.67
C PRO A 120 -20.24 -10.89 9.86
N SER A 121 -21.05 -10.26 10.71
CA SER A 121 -21.71 -10.94 11.84
C SER A 121 -22.74 -12.00 11.43
N ASN A 122 -23.10 -12.08 10.14
CA ASN A 122 -24.04 -13.07 9.61
C ASN A 122 -23.36 -14.33 9.05
N VAL A 123 -22.04 -14.30 8.81
CA VAL A 123 -21.27 -15.47 8.40
C VAL A 123 -20.85 -16.26 9.65
N PRO A 124 -20.92 -17.60 9.63
CA PRO A 124 -20.66 -18.41 10.83
C PRO A 124 -19.18 -18.47 11.21
N GLY A 125 -18.28 -18.04 10.32
CA GLY A 125 -16.85 -18.14 10.54
C GLY A 125 -16.02 -17.62 9.37
N TYR A 126 -14.71 -17.78 9.50
CA TYR A 126 -13.73 -17.44 8.48
C TYR A 126 -13.31 -18.71 7.73
N ALA A 127 -13.53 -18.72 6.41
CA ALA A 127 -13.19 -19.85 5.56
C ALA A 127 -11.98 -19.54 4.69
N TYR A 128 -10.97 -20.41 4.70
CA TYR A 128 -9.69 -20.18 4.01
C TYR A 128 -9.10 -21.49 3.48
N GLN A 129 -8.19 -21.38 2.51
CA GLN A 129 -7.45 -22.53 1.98
C GLN A 129 -6.57 -23.15 3.08
N GLN A 130 -6.52 -24.48 3.15
CA GLN A 130 -5.83 -25.23 4.21
C GLN A 130 -4.34 -24.92 4.34
N GLU A 131 -3.66 -24.49 3.25
CA GLU A 131 -2.27 -24.08 3.32
C GLU A 131 -2.04 -22.84 4.20
N ALA A 132 -3.06 -21.99 4.37
CA ALA A 132 -3.10 -20.89 5.34
C ALA A 132 -1.86 -19.96 5.32
N GLY A 133 -1.21 -19.77 4.17
CA GLY A 133 -0.01 -18.94 4.03
C GLY A 133 1.31 -19.67 4.24
N LYS A 134 1.30 -20.99 4.46
CA LYS A 134 2.50 -21.79 4.73
C LYS A 134 3.57 -21.64 3.65
N GLY A 135 4.79 -21.33 4.09
CA GLY A 135 5.95 -21.14 3.21
C GLY A 135 5.96 -19.80 2.46
N VAL A 136 5.06 -18.88 2.81
CA VAL A 136 5.10 -17.48 2.41
C VAL A 136 5.56 -16.66 3.61
N THR A 137 6.48 -15.71 3.37
CA THR A 137 6.98 -14.78 4.37
C THR A 137 6.26 -13.45 4.25
N VAL A 138 5.70 -12.96 5.35
CA VAL A 138 5.15 -11.61 5.44
C VAL A 138 6.07 -10.74 6.30
N TYR A 139 6.57 -9.66 5.72
CA TYR A 139 7.33 -8.62 6.42
C TYR A 139 6.37 -7.57 6.95
N VAL A 140 6.37 -7.36 8.26
CA VAL A 140 5.61 -6.29 8.92
C VAL A 140 6.58 -5.15 9.24
N LEU A 141 6.59 -4.11 8.41
CA LEU A 141 7.34 -2.87 8.66
C LEU A 141 6.52 -1.98 9.59
N ASP A 142 6.84 -2.01 10.89
CA ASP A 142 6.02 -1.36 11.92
C ASP A 142 6.81 -1.14 13.23
N THR A 143 6.12 -0.84 14.35
CA THR A 143 6.74 -0.51 15.65
C THR A 143 7.39 -1.68 16.37
N GLY A 144 7.12 -2.90 15.93
CA GLY A 144 7.53 -4.14 16.57
C GLY A 144 6.38 -5.16 16.59
N ALA A 145 6.46 -6.13 17.49
CA ALA A 145 5.37 -7.02 17.86
C ALA A 145 5.49 -7.40 19.34
N ASN A 146 4.43 -7.95 19.94
CA ASN A 146 4.43 -8.36 21.35
C ASN A 146 4.58 -9.89 21.47
N PRO A 147 5.77 -10.41 21.82
CA PRO A 147 5.96 -11.85 21.94
C PRO A 147 5.20 -12.52 23.07
N ALA A 148 4.69 -11.75 24.04
CA ALA A 148 3.92 -12.26 25.16
C ALA A 148 2.44 -12.49 24.81
N HIS A 149 1.96 -11.95 23.68
CA HIS A 149 0.61 -12.18 23.20
C HIS A 149 0.51 -13.55 22.54
N ASP A 150 -0.56 -14.29 22.82
CA ASP A 150 -0.83 -15.62 22.29
C ASP A 150 -0.91 -15.60 20.76
N ASP A 151 -1.44 -14.52 20.19
CA ASP A 151 -1.48 -14.35 18.73
C ASP A 151 -0.11 -14.20 18.06
N PHE A 152 0.95 -13.93 18.82
CA PHE A 152 2.33 -14.04 18.35
C PHE A 152 2.94 -15.39 18.77
N ALA A 153 2.87 -15.71 20.06
CA ALA A 153 3.54 -16.87 20.64
C ALA A 153 3.07 -18.19 20.03
N LYS A 154 1.76 -18.31 19.74
CA LYS A 154 1.13 -19.52 19.21
C LYS A 154 0.96 -19.51 17.69
N ALA A 155 1.36 -18.45 16.99
CA ALA A 155 1.39 -18.44 15.53
C ALA A 155 2.26 -19.61 14.99
N GLU A 156 1.74 -20.36 14.02
CA GLU A 156 2.37 -21.59 13.51
C GLU A 156 3.66 -21.30 12.72
N GLY A 157 3.65 -20.23 11.92
CA GLY A 157 4.78 -19.85 11.08
C GLY A 157 6.02 -19.44 11.87
N ASN A 158 7.17 -19.48 11.20
CA ASN A 158 8.44 -19.01 11.76
C ASN A 158 8.37 -17.51 12.02
N LYS A 159 9.03 -17.08 13.10
CA LYS A 159 9.06 -15.68 13.54
C LYS A 159 10.50 -15.20 13.58
N ARG A 160 10.79 -14.06 12.94
CA ARG A 160 12.12 -13.43 12.93
C ARG A 160 12.01 -11.92 13.06
N TRP A 161 13.13 -11.27 13.35
CA TRP A 161 13.23 -9.83 13.52
C TRP A 161 14.34 -9.24 12.65
N LEU A 162 14.06 -8.07 12.10
CA LEU A 162 15.02 -7.15 11.47
C LEU A 162 14.84 -5.79 12.15
N PHE A 163 15.93 -5.11 12.49
CA PHE A 163 15.88 -3.86 13.26
C PHE A 163 16.31 -2.70 12.38
N ALA A 164 15.38 -1.78 12.13
CA ALA A 164 15.63 -0.60 11.31
C ALA A 164 15.94 0.65 12.15
N SER A 165 16.18 0.48 13.45
CA SER A 165 16.59 1.51 14.39
C SER A 165 17.57 0.94 15.42
N GLU A 166 18.10 1.81 16.28
CA GLU A 166 18.99 1.40 17.38
C GLU A 166 18.28 0.58 18.47
N ASP A 167 16.93 0.59 18.51
CA ASP A 167 16.16 -0.23 19.44
C ASP A 167 16.01 -1.67 18.92
N THR A 168 16.96 -2.52 19.32
CA THR A 168 17.01 -3.93 18.92
C THR A 168 16.28 -4.87 19.88
N ALA A 169 15.43 -4.36 20.77
CA ALA A 169 14.61 -5.21 21.62
C ALA A 169 13.49 -5.88 20.81
N GLU A 170 13.28 -7.19 20.99
CA GLU A 170 12.15 -7.93 20.44
C GLU A 170 10.87 -7.64 21.23
N ASP A 171 10.42 -6.40 21.18
CA ASP A 171 9.20 -5.91 21.82
C ASP A 171 8.49 -4.87 20.96
N ASP A 172 7.30 -4.47 21.40
CA ASP A 172 6.55 -3.36 20.82
C ASP A 172 6.15 -2.37 21.92
N LYS A 173 6.85 -1.23 21.95
CA LYS A 173 6.59 -0.17 22.93
C LYS A 173 5.44 0.76 22.52
N ASN A 174 4.87 0.58 21.32
CA ASN A 174 3.73 1.36 20.83
C ASN A 174 2.43 0.55 20.83
N GLY A 175 2.46 -0.68 20.32
CA GLY A 175 1.32 -1.58 20.19
C GLY A 175 0.67 -1.61 18.80
N HIS A 176 1.02 -0.68 17.90
CA HIS A 176 0.54 -0.69 16.53
C HIS A 176 1.00 -1.95 15.77
N GLY A 177 2.29 -2.23 15.78
CA GLY A 177 2.86 -3.39 15.09
C GLY A 177 2.40 -4.74 15.64
N SER A 178 2.14 -4.84 16.94
CA SER A 178 1.53 -6.02 17.57
C SER A 178 0.15 -6.32 16.99
N CYS A 179 -0.68 -5.29 16.85
CA CYS A 179 -1.99 -5.43 16.24
C CYS A 179 -1.85 -5.87 14.77
N VAL A 180 -1.03 -5.16 14.00
CA VAL A 180 -0.79 -5.45 12.57
C VAL A 180 -0.30 -6.88 12.36
N GLN A 181 0.70 -7.34 13.13
CA GLN A 181 1.17 -8.73 13.06
C GLN A 181 0.05 -9.73 13.35
N SER A 182 -0.74 -9.50 14.40
CA SER A 182 -1.80 -10.44 14.77
C SER A 182 -2.86 -10.58 13.68
N LEU A 183 -3.19 -9.50 12.97
CA LEU A 183 -4.11 -9.52 11.81
C LEU A 183 -3.54 -10.24 10.59
N VAL A 184 -2.21 -10.36 10.49
CA VAL A 184 -1.56 -11.14 9.41
C VAL A 184 -1.62 -12.63 9.72
N ASN A 185 -0.95 -13.11 10.79
CA ASN A 185 -0.75 -14.55 11.02
C ASN A 185 -1.12 -15.04 12.42
N GLY A 186 -1.85 -14.23 13.20
CA GLY A 186 -2.35 -14.65 14.50
C GLY A 186 -3.33 -15.83 14.42
N PRO A 187 -3.27 -16.83 15.32
CA PRO A 187 -4.22 -17.92 15.36
C PRO A 187 -5.67 -17.45 15.57
N LEU A 188 -5.93 -16.41 16.37
CA LEU A 188 -7.27 -15.87 16.58
C LEU A 188 -7.64 -14.80 15.54
N PHE A 189 -6.78 -13.77 15.39
CA PHE A 189 -7.07 -12.57 14.58
C PHE A 189 -6.59 -12.64 13.13
N GLY A 190 -5.66 -13.55 12.83
CA GLY A 190 -4.91 -13.55 11.58
C GLY A 190 -5.60 -14.24 10.42
N VAL A 191 -5.38 -13.69 9.22
CA VAL A 191 -5.86 -14.24 7.95
C VAL A 191 -4.98 -15.43 7.49
N ALA A 192 -3.66 -15.28 7.53
CA ALA A 192 -2.67 -16.27 7.07
C ALA A 192 -2.01 -17.02 8.24
N LYS A 193 -2.76 -17.89 8.90
CA LYS A 193 -2.39 -18.51 10.20
C LYS A 193 -1.09 -19.32 10.21
N ALA A 194 -0.64 -19.79 9.04
CA ALA A 194 0.60 -20.56 8.87
C ALA A 194 1.71 -19.80 8.13
N ALA A 195 1.51 -18.50 7.84
CA ALA A 195 2.55 -17.68 7.22
C ALA A 195 3.72 -17.41 8.18
N ASP A 196 4.93 -17.41 7.63
CA ASP A 196 6.11 -16.95 8.33
C ASP A 196 6.03 -15.42 8.47
N ILE A 197 6.42 -14.88 9.62
CA ILE A 197 6.42 -13.44 9.89
C ILE A 197 7.83 -12.93 10.16
N VAL A 198 8.18 -11.81 9.54
CA VAL A 198 9.40 -11.07 9.83
C VAL A 198 8.99 -9.69 10.31
N ILE A 199 9.25 -9.41 11.58
CA ILE A 199 9.01 -8.09 12.16
C ILE A 199 10.18 -7.19 11.78
N VAL A 200 9.91 -6.19 10.95
CA VAL A 200 10.89 -5.16 10.60
C VAL A 200 10.61 -3.96 11.50
N LYS A 201 11.28 -3.95 12.65
CA LYS A 201 11.03 -2.98 13.72
C LYS A 201 11.64 -1.63 13.36
N LEU A 202 10.78 -0.66 13.12
CA LEU A 202 11.13 0.74 12.89
C LEU A 202 11.40 1.48 14.22
N GLY A 203 10.76 1.03 15.31
CA GLY A 203 10.79 1.67 16.62
C GLY A 203 9.43 2.25 17.02
N ALA A 204 9.26 2.60 18.31
CA ALA A 204 7.98 3.13 18.82
C ALA A 204 7.59 4.49 18.20
N ARG A 205 8.62 5.22 17.75
CA ARG A 205 8.60 6.38 16.87
C ARG A 205 9.67 6.09 15.84
N PHE A 206 9.41 6.46 14.59
CA PHE A 206 10.29 6.16 13.49
C PHE A 206 10.20 7.28 12.47
N THR A 207 11.23 7.35 11.65
CA THR A 207 11.35 8.36 10.61
C THR A 207 11.35 7.70 9.25
N LEU A 208 11.33 8.53 8.21
CA LEU A 208 11.44 8.05 6.85
C LEU A 208 12.74 7.28 6.61
N ASP A 209 13.86 7.73 7.17
CA ASP A 209 15.14 7.02 7.09
C ASP A 209 15.00 5.58 7.65
N ASN A 210 14.28 5.39 8.76
CA ASN A 210 14.00 4.05 9.30
C ASN A 210 13.16 3.20 8.32
N ILE A 211 12.16 3.79 7.67
CA ILE A 211 11.33 3.07 6.69
C ILE A 211 12.19 2.60 5.52
N LEU A 212 13.01 3.47 4.96
CA LEU A 212 13.85 3.11 3.82
C LEU A 212 14.85 2.02 4.21
N PHE A 213 15.52 2.18 5.35
CA PHE A 213 16.45 1.20 5.86
C PHE A 213 15.75 -0.15 6.12
N GLY A 214 14.52 -0.13 6.63
CA GLY A 214 13.66 -1.30 6.76
C GLY A 214 13.36 -1.99 5.42
N LEU A 215 13.07 -1.24 4.37
CA LEU A 215 12.85 -1.80 3.03
C LEU A 215 14.13 -2.45 2.44
N LEU A 216 15.30 -1.86 2.70
CA LEU A 216 16.58 -2.44 2.28
C LEU A 216 16.90 -3.73 3.04
N LEU A 217 16.60 -3.77 4.34
CA LEU A 217 16.68 -5.00 5.15
C LEU A 217 15.79 -6.11 4.59
N VAL A 218 14.56 -5.77 4.16
CA VAL A 218 13.67 -6.73 3.50
C VAL A 218 14.29 -7.24 2.20
N TYR A 219 14.74 -6.36 1.32
CA TYR A 219 15.32 -6.73 0.02
C TYR A 219 16.44 -7.77 0.22
N GLN A 220 17.36 -7.50 1.15
CA GLN A 220 18.46 -8.41 1.46
C GLN A 220 18.00 -9.73 2.06
N ASP A 221 17.02 -9.70 2.97
CA ASP A 221 16.48 -10.92 3.57
C ASP A 221 15.80 -11.79 2.50
N VAL A 222 15.12 -11.17 1.52
CA VAL A 222 14.52 -11.87 0.37
C VAL A 222 15.58 -12.55 -0.47
N ILE A 223 16.66 -11.85 -0.85
CA ILE A 223 17.77 -12.43 -1.62
C ILE A 223 18.44 -13.57 -0.84
N LYS A 224 18.81 -13.30 0.41
CA LYS A 224 19.55 -14.23 1.28
C LYS A 224 18.78 -15.53 1.52
N ASN A 225 17.48 -15.44 1.74
CA ASN A 225 16.62 -16.59 2.04
C ASN A 225 15.89 -17.13 0.80
N LYS A 226 16.12 -16.56 -0.39
CA LYS A 226 15.52 -16.98 -1.67
C LYS A 226 13.99 -16.95 -1.64
N LEU A 227 13.43 -15.83 -1.21
CA LEU A 227 12.00 -15.66 -0.96
C LEU A 227 11.24 -15.04 -2.15
N GLN A 228 11.88 -14.89 -3.31
CA GLN A 228 11.24 -14.39 -4.53
C GLN A 228 9.96 -15.18 -4.84
N GLY A 229 8.87 -14.44 -5.12
CA GLY A 229 7.54 -14.98 -5.39
C GLY A 229 6.82 -15.60 -4.18
N LYS A 230 7.39 -15.47 -2.97
CA LYS A 230 6.84 -15.98 -1.71
C LYS A 230 7.00 -14.96 -0.58
N ALA A 231 7.07 -13.68 -0.91
CA ALA A 231 7.24 -12.59 0.05
C ALA A 231 6.16 -11.51 -0.12
N VAL A 232 5.64 -11.03 1.00
CA VAL A 232 4.71 -9.89 1.07
C VAL A 232 5.26 -8.87 2.06
N VAL A 233 5.24 -7.59 1.73
CA VAL A 233 5.58 -6.50 2.64
C VAL A 233 4.31 -5.75 2.99
N ASN A 234 3.98 -5.73 4.28
CA ASN A 234 2.90 -4.92 4.83
C ASN A 234 3.46 -3.60 5.38
N MET A 235 2.99 -2.49 4.82
CA MET A 235 3.30 -1.13 5.25
C MET A 235 2.03 -0.45 5.79
N SER A 236 1.66 -0.80 7.02
CA SER A 236 0.58 -0.14 7.77
C SER A 236 1.06 1.19 8.37
N LEU A 237 1.59 2.05 7.53
CA LEU A 237 2.16 3.33 7.92
C LEU A 237 1.84 4.38 6.86
N GLY A 238 1.85 5.64 7.27
CA GLY A 238 1.46 6.75 6.42
C GLY A 238 2.11 8.04 6.88
N SER A 239 2.54 8.89 5.94
CA SER A 239 2.93 10.27 6.22
C SER A 239 2.34 11.23 5.19
N GLN A 240 1.91 12.42 5.65
CA GLN A 240 1.39 13.49 4.80
C GLN A 240 2.55 14.24 4.12
N LEU A 241 3.06 13.70 3.01
CA LEU A 241 4.18 14.31 2.27
C LEU A 241 3.74 15.32 1.20
N LEU A 242 2.52 15.16 0.69
CA LEU A 242 1.99 15.92 -0.45
C LEU A 242 0.98 17.01 -0.05
N VAL A 243 0.65 17.09 1.25
CA VAL A 243 -0.29 18.09 1.77
C VAL A 243 0.51 19.21 2.43
N PRO A 244 0.29 20.49 2.07
CA PRO A 244 0.86 21.61 2.82
C PRO A 244 0.26 21.61 4.23
N SER A 245 0.91 20.96 5.20
CA SER A 245 0.48 21.03 6.59
C SER A 245 0.75 22.44 7.14
N THR A 246 -0.28 23.28 7.19
CA THR A 246 -0.33 24.36 8.18
C THR A 246 -0.92 23.78 9.45
N ASN A 247 -0.08 23.22 10.33
CA ASN A 247 -0.56 22.99 11.68
C ASN A 247 -0.82 24.34 12.36
N ASN A 248 -1.81 24.40 13.26
CA ASN A 248 -2.16 25.58 14.07
C ASN A 248 -1.03 26.01 15.05
N GLN A 249 0.21 25.55 14.83
CA GLN A 249 1.39 25.80 15.65
C GLN A 249 2.47 26.58 14.89
N GLY A 250 2.20 27.00 13.65
CA GLY A 250 3.12 27.85 12.88
C GLY A 250 4.41 27.15 12.46
N LYS A 251 4.43 25.80 12.38
CA LYS A 251 5.53 25.08 11.71
C LYS A 251 5.24 25.08 10.22
N ASN A 252 6.25 25.40 9.42
CA ASN A 252 6.16 25.34 7.96
C ASN A 252 5.76 23.92 7.53
N PRO A 253 4.95 23.78 6.45
CA PRO A 253 4.64 22.47 5.87
C PRO A 253 5.95 21.74 5.56
N GLY A 254 6.12 20.56 6.16
CA GLY A 254 7.21 19.65 5.83
C GLY A 254 6.99 19.09 4.42
N PHE A 255 7.28 19.89 3.39
CA PHE A 255 7.34 19.36 2.04
C PHE A 255 8.51 18.41 1.96
N ILE A 256 8.23 17.15 1.69
CA ILE A 256 9.26 16.26 1.21
C ILE A 256 9.56 16.59 -0.23
N LEU A 257 10.84 16.81 -0.48
CA LEU A 257 11.34 17.19 -1.78
C LEU A 257 11.05 16.06 -2.78
N PRO A 258 10.65 16.38 -4.04
CA PRO A 258 10.38 15.38 -5.07
C PRO A 258 11.48 14.31 -5.23
N GLN A 259 12.73 14.64 -4.90
CA GLN A 259 13.85 13.70 -4.95
C GLN A 259 13.77 12.59 -3.89
N ALA A 260 13.30 12.86 -2.66
CA ALA A 260 13.20 11.83 -1.62
C ALA A 260 12.18 10.74 -2.00
N ILE A 261 11.09 11.13 -2.68
CA ILE A 261 10.11 10.19 -3.26
C ILE A 261 10.79 9.24 -4.26
N ALA A 262 11.81 9.68 -5.01
CA ALA A 262 12.51 8.85 -5.97
C ALA A 262 13.32 7.70 -5.32
N GLY A 263 13.90 7.93 -4.15
CA GLY A 263 14.62 6.90 -3.40
C GLY A 263 13.69 5.77 -2.96
N TYR A 264 12.54 6.10 -2.36
CA TYR A 264 11.52 5.10 -2.01
C TYR A 264 10.91 4.41 -3.22
N ASN A 265 10.62 5.17 -4.28
CA ASN A 265 10.11 4.61 -5.53
C ASN A 265 11.06 3.54 -6.07
N SER A 266 12.37 3.83 -6.09
CA SER A 266 13.40 2.90 -6.54
C SER A 266 13.50 1.67 -5.63
N THR A 267 13.51 1.84 -4.31
CA THR A 267 13.61 0.69 -3.38
C THR A 267 12.37 -0.21 -3.41
N ILE A 268 11.17 0.37 -3.51
CA ILE A 268 9.94 -0.41 -3.66
C ILE A 268 9.92 -1.12 -5.03
N GLN A 269 10.40 -0.46 -6.10
CA GLN A 269 10.56 -1.10 -7.40
C GLN A 269 11.55 -2.28 -7.35
N LEU A 270 12.68 -2.15 -6.64
CA LEU A 270 13.63 -3.26 -6.44
C LEU A 270 12.98 -4.47 -5.76
N LEU A 271 12.14 -4.24 -4.73
CA LEU A 271 11.38 -5.32 -4.10
C LEU A 271 10.40 -5.97 -5.09
N ILE A 272 9.68 -5.17 -5.87
CA ILE A 272 8.74 -5.66 -6.90
C ILE A 272 9.47 -6.50 -7.96
N ASP A 273 10.66 -6.06 -8.38
CA ASP A 273 11.49 -6.76 -9.37
C ASP A 273 12.00 -8.12 -8.83
N GLU A 274 12.16 -8.24 -7.52
CA GLU A 274 12.42 -9.50 -6.80
C GLU A 274 11.14 -10.30 -6.45
N ASP A 275 10.04 -10.04 -7.16
CA ASP A 275 8.75 -10.72 -7.00
C ASP A 275 8.17 -10.63 -5.57
N VAL A 276 8.47 -9.54 -4.87
CA VAL A 276 7.88 -9.21 -3.57
C VAL A 276 6.60 -8.41 -3.79
N VAL A 277 5.51 -8.82 -3.15
CA VAL A 277 4.25 -8.05 -3.16
C VAL A 277 4.31 -6.99 -2.08
N VAL A 278 4.02 -5.72 -2.42
CA VAL A 278 3.99 -4.62 -1.43
C VAL A 278 2.56 -4.13 -1.24
N VAL A 279 2.12 -4.05 0.02
CA VAL A 279 0.78 -3.64 0.43
C VAL A 279 0.89 -2.45 1.38
N ALA A 280 0.16 -1.37 1.12
CA ALA A 280 0.22 -0.15 1.92
C ALA A 280 -1.18 0.36 2.30
N ALA A 281 -1.28 0.89 3.52
CA ALA A 281 -2.46 1.60 4.00
C ALA A 281 -2.63 2.93 3.25
N SER A 282 -3.84 3.21 2.76
CA SER A 282 -4.10 4.39 1.90
C SER A 282 -4.06 5.74 2.62
N GLY A 283 -4.18 5.76 3.96
CA GLY A 283 -4.13 6.97 4.79
C GLY A 283 -5.46 7.30 5.47
N ASN A 284 -5.38 7.99 6.62
CA ASN A 284 -6.52 8.28 7.51
C ASN A 284 -6.90 9.76 7.59
N SER A 285 -6.42 10.59 6.68
CA SER A 285 -6.57 12.05 6.79
C SER A 285 -7.61 12.61 5.82
N ARG A 286 -8.72 11.91 5.58
CA ARG A 286 -9.77 12.40 4.67
C ARG A 286 -10.66 13.46 5.31
N ASP A 287 -11.06 13.24 6.56
CA ASP A 287 -12.00 14.08 7.31
C ASP A 287 -11.31 15.18 8.15
N GLU A 288 -9.97 15.19 8.17
CA GLU A 288 -9.18 16.21 8.85
C GLU A 288 -9.19 17.57 8.12
N PRO A 289 -9.03 18.70 8.82
CA PRO A 289 -8.80 19.99 8.18
C PRO A 289 -7.53 19.99 7.31
N GLY A 290 -7.68 20.27 6.00
CA GLY A 290 -6.58 20.15 5.03
C GLY A 290 -6.37 18.71 4.52
N GLY A 291 -7.23 17.79 4.94
CA GLY A 291 -7.27 16.42 4.47
C GLY A 291 -7.60 16.28 2.98
N SER A 292 -7.44 15.06 2.47
CA SER A 292 -7.69 14.75 1.05
C SER A 292 -8.60 13.54 0.89
N GLU A 293 -9.55 13.63 -0.04
CA GLU A 293 -10.29 12.46 -0.49
C GLU A 293 -9.43 11.49 -1.31
N PHE A 294 -8.36 11.99 -1.93
CA PHE A 294 -7.45 11.20 -2.75
C PHE A 294 -6.36 10.55 -1.89
N VAL A 295 -5.76 9.47 -2.39
CA VAL A 295 -4.57 8.87 -1.75
C VAL A 295 -3.41 9.86 -1.84
N THR A 296 -3.06 10.49 -0.72
CA THR A 296 -1.91 11.41 -0.62
C THR A 296 -0.87 10.94 0.38
N ALA A 297 -1.22 9.97 1.23
CA ALA A 297 -0.30 9.36 2.16
C ALA A 297 0.82 8.60 1.45
N PHE A 298 2.05 8.84 1.91
CA PHE A 298 3.21 8.05 1.55
C PHE A 298 3.28 6.77 2.39
N PRO A 299 3.61 5.58 1.83
CA PRO A 299 3.98 5.33 0.44
C PRO A 299 2.81 5.03 -0.49
N ALA A 300 1.58 4.92 0.00
CA ALA A 300 0.45 4.40 -0.78
C ALA A 300 0.18 5.14 -2.10
N PHE A 301 0.44 6.45 -2.18
CA PHE A 301 0.27 7.19 -3.44
C PHE A 301 1.16 6.66 -4.58
N LEU A 302 2.27 5.98 -4.27
CA LEU A 302 3.14 5.33 -5.26
C LEU A 302 2.46 4.16 -5.97
N GLY A 303 1.36 3.61 -5.43
CA GLY A 303 0.54 2.58 -6.09
C GLY A 303 -0.09 3.00 -7.41
N ARG A 304 -0.08 4.31 -7.71
CA ARG A 304 -0.44 4.85 -9.04
C ARG A 304 0.61 4.56 -10.11
N GLN A 305 1.87 4.37 -9.73
CA GLN A 305 3.02 4.18 -10.63
C GLN A 305 3.61 2.77 -10.51
N LEU A 306 3.56 2.18 -9.31
CA LEU A 306 4.14 0.88 -9.01
C LEU A 306 3.08 -0.22 -8.91
N ASN A 307 3.50 -1.47 -9.09
CA ASN A 307 2.69 -2.67 -8.82
C ASN A 307 2.55 -2.96 -7.31
N MET A 308 2.39 -1.92 -6.49
CA MET A 308 2.02 -2.05 -5.08
C MET A 308 0.51 -1.89 -4.88
N ILE A 309 0.00 -2.43 -3.79
CA ILE A 309 -1.43 -2.52 -3.48
C ILE A 309 -1.79 -1.45 -2.44
N ALA A 310 -2.64 -0.50 -2.81
CA ALA A 310 -3.17 0.52 -1.90
C ALA A 310 -4.51 0.07 -1.30
N VAL A 311 -4.61 0.07 0.03
CA VAL A 311 -5.75 -0.49 0.78
C VAL A 311 -6.52 0.60 1.52
N GLY A 312 -7.80 0.74 1.20
CA GLY A 312 -8.75 1.59 1.92
C GLY A 312 -9.40 0.91 3.12
N ALA A 313 -10.11 1.69 3.93
CA ALA A 313 -10.88 1.23 5.07
C ALA A 313 -12.39 1.40 4.81
N VAL A 314 -13.15 0.36 5.16
CA VAL A 314 -14.62 0.36 5.10
C VAL A 314 -15.24 -0.04 6.44
N THR A 315 -16.50 0.32 6.65
CA THR A 315 -17.35 -0.23 7.71
C THR A 315 -17.68 -1.70 7.42
N ALA A 316 -18.31 -2.38 8.37
CA ALA A 316 -18.82 -3.74 8.19
C ALA A 316 -19.86 -3.88 7.06
N GLU A 317 -20.53 -2.78 6.67
CA GLU A 317 -21.45 -2.72 5.53
C GLU A 317 -20.75 -2.43 4.20
N GLY A 318 -19.42 -2.30 4.21
CA GLY A 318 -18.58 -1.96 3.07
C GLY A 318 -18.67 -0.49 2.66
N LYS A 319 -19.15 0.40 3.53
CA LYS A 319 -19.11 1.85 3.28
C LYS A 319 -17.71 2.38 3.56
N ARG A 320 -17.14 3.20 2.67
CA ARG A 320 -15.86 3.90 2.96
C ARG A 320 -15.94 4.63 4.30
N GLU A 321 -14.96 4.40 5.16
CA GLU A 321 -14.83 5.11 6.43
C GLU A 321 -14.54 6.59 6.20
N ASP A 322 -15.02 7.46 7.10
CA ASP A 322 -14.94 8.90 6.87
C ASP A 322 -13.49 9.41 6.83
N TYR A 323 -12.58 8.77 7.55
CA TYR A 323 -11.14 9.05 7.58
C TYR A 323 -10.37 8.44 6.39
N SER A 324 -10.91 7.41 5.73
CA SER A 324 -10.15 6.66 4.71
C SER A 324 -9.91 7.50 3.46
N GLN A 325 -8.64 7.65 3.09
CA GLN A 325 -8.27 8.23 1.80
C GLN A 325 -8.53 7.26 0.64
N GLY A 326 -8.69 7.82 -0.55
CA GLY A 326 -8.80 7.09 -1.80
C GLY A 326 -10.21 7.06 -2.37
N VAL A 327 -10.29 7.35 -3.67
CA VAL A 327 -11.46 7.10 -4.51
C VAL A 327 -11.31 5.74 -5.20
N PRO A 328 -12.38 5.11 -5.73
CA PRO A 328 -12.31 3.74 -6.25
C PRO A 328 -11.26 3.49 -7.33
N ARG A 329 -10.89 4.51 -8.12
CA ARG A 329 -9.85 4.39 -9.15
C ARG A 329 -8.40 4.39 -8.60
N GLU A 330 -8.21 4.76 -7.35
CA GLU A 330 -6.89 4.87 -6.71
C GLU A 330 -6.62 3.72 -5.73
N LEU A 331 -7.67 3.07 -5.25
CA LEU A 331 -7.58 1.92 -4.38
C LEU A 331 -7.56 0.63 -5.20
N ASP A 332 -6.73 -0.31 -4.79
CA ASP A 332 -6.75 -1.67 -5.34
C ASP A 332 -7.86 -2.51 -4.69
N THR A 333 -8.11 -2.24 -3.41
CA THR A 333 -9.19 -2.80 -2.61
C THR A 333 -9.34 -1.99 -1.32
N SER A 334 -10.35 -2.32 -0.53
CA SER A 334 -10.47 -1.98 0.89
C SER A 334 -10.69 -3.24 1.72
N ALA A 335 -10.55 -3.12 3.03
CA ALA A 335 -11.02 -4.10 4.01
C ALA A 335 -11.62 -3.35 5.21
N VAL A 336 -12.19 -4.05 6.19
CA VAL A 336 -12.74 -3.38 7.36
C VAL A 336 -11.68 -2.53 8.07
N GLY A 337 -12.07 -1.33 8.50
CA GLY A 337 -11.18 -0.37 9.14
C GLY A 337 -11.02 -0.56 10.64
N THR A 338 -12.04 -1.09 11.32
CA THR A 338 -12.05 -1.31 12.77
C THR A 338 -11.91 -2.80 13.09
N THR A 339 -10.93 -3.14 13.92
CA THR A 339 -10.60 -4.54 14.25
C THR A 339 -10.19 -4.69 15.71
N VAL A 340 -10.53 -5.84 16.29
CA VAL A 340 -9.90 -6.33 17.53
C VAL A 340 -8.65 -7.12 17.17
N CYS A 341 -7.56 -6.88 17.90
CA CYS A 341 -6.24 -7.44 17.62
C CYS A 341 -5.36 -7.47 18.87
N ALA A 342 -4.15 -8.02 18.76
CA ALA A 342 -3.21 -8.11 19.88
C ALA A 342 -2.75 -6.72 20.37
N SER A 343 -2.82 -6.49 21.68
CA SER A 343 -2.19 -5.32 22.30
C SER A 343 -0.70 -5.56 22.59
N ASN A 344 0.02 -4.50 23.02
CA ASN A 344 1.35 -4.62 23.59
C ASN A 344 1.39 -4.90 25.10
N LEU A 345 0.24 -5.07 25.76
CA LEU A 345 0.16 -5.22 27.21
C LEU A 345 -0.17 -6.67 27.60
N GLY A 346 0.88 -7.47 27.80
CA GLY A 346 0.74 -8.88 28.17
C GLY A 346 -0.01 -9.66 27.10
N ASN A 347 -1.11 -10.31 27.49
CA ASN A 347 -1.97 -11.09 26.60
C ASN A 347 -3.35 -10.44 26.39
N ALA A 348 -3.44 -9.11 26.50
CA ALA A 348 -4.70 -8.39 26.32
C ALA A 348 -4.95 -8.06 24.85
N ASP A 349 -6.22 -8.01 24.47
CA ASP A 349 -6.67 -7.55 23.16
C ASP A 349 -6.95 -6.04 23.17
N VAL A 350 -6.93 -5.41 22.00
CA VAL A 350 -7.23 -3.98 21.80
C VAL A 350 -8.04 -3.78 20.52
N GLU A 351 -8.93 -2.79 20.53
CA GLU A 351 -9.63 -2.33 19.33
C GLU A 351 -8.87 -1.14 18.73
N LYS A 352 -8.63 -1.18 17.42
CA LYS A 352 -7.97 -0.13 16.64
C LYS A 352 -8.72 0.12 15.33
N THR A 353 -8.59 1.34 14.80
CA THR A 353 -9.39 1.82 13.68
C THR A 353 -8.57 2.64 12.70
N GLY A 354 -8.32 2.07 11.52
CA GLY A 354 -7.66 2.77 10.44
C GLY A 354 -7.40 1.91 9.23
N THR A 355 -6.92 2.56 8.16
CA THR A 355 -6.42 1.86 6.97
C THR A 355 -5.23 0.94 7.29
N SER A 356 -4.54 1.19 8.41
CA SER A 356 -3.50 0.34 9.00
C SER A 356 -3.99 -1.03 9.46
N MET A 357 -5.27 -1.18 9.82
CA MET A 357 -5.89 -2.46 10.18
C MET A 357 -6.42 -3.19 8.94
N SER A 358 -6.81 -2.44 7.90
CA SER A 358 -7.25 -3.00 6.63
C SER A 358 -6.12 -3.62 5.81
N ALA A 359 -4.95 -2.96 5.75
CA ALA A 359 -3.76 -3.44 5.02
C ALA A 359 -3.29 -4.85 5.42
N PRO A 360 -3.15 -5.23 6.71
CA PRO A 360 -2.67 -6.55 7.11
C PRO A 360 -3.67 -7.66 6.80
N LEU A 361 -4.97 -7.37 6.80
CA LEU A 361 -5.98 -8.33 6.35
C LEU A 361 -5.76 -8.71 4.87
N VAL A 362 -5.50 -7.72 4.02
CA VAL A 362 -5.18 -7.93 2.61
C VAL A 362 -3.82 -8.62 2.43
N SER A 363 -2.81 -8.24 3.21
CA SER A 363 -1.49 -8.89 3.20
C SER A 363 -1.57 -10.38 3.55
N GLY A 364 -2.35 -10.74 4.57
CA GLY A 364 -2.58 -12.13 4.93
C GLY A 364 -3.38 -12.87 3.85
N MET A 365 -4.40 -12.25 3.27
CA MET A 365 -5.17 -12.85 2.16
C MET A 365 -4.25 -13.19 0.97
N ILE A 366 -3.35 -12.27 0.62
CA ILE A 366 -2.34 -12.49 -0.43
C ILE A 366 -1.40 -13.64 -0.06
N ALA A 367 -0.96 -13.72 1.20
CA ALA A 367 -0.08 -14.80 1.64
C ALA A 367 -0.76 -16.18 1.52
N VAL A 368 -2.05 -16.26 1.85
CA VAL A 368 -2.86 -17.48 1.63
C VAL A 368 -2.89 -17.84 0.15
N TRP A 369 -3.14 -16.90 -0.75
CA TRP A 369 -3.14 -17.16 -2.19
C TRP A 369 -1.78 -17.60 -2.73
N LEU A 370 -0.69 -16.94 -2.30
CA LEU A 370 0.67 -17.30 -2.71
C LEU A 370 1.06 -18.71 -2.21
N SER A 371 0.51 -19.17 -1.09
CA SER A 371 0.75 -20.53 -0.60
C SER A 371 -0.07 -21.60 -1.34
N SER A 372 -1.19 -21.22 -1.96
CA SER A 372 -2.15 -22.16 -2.53
C SER A 372 -1.70 -22.72 -3.88
N ALA A 373 -1.80 -24.05 -4.03
CA ALA A 373 -1.55 -24.71 -5.31
C ALA A 373 -2.50 -24.22 -6.43
N GLN A 374 -3.72 -23.81 -6.07
CA GLN A 374 -4.74 -23.31 -7.00
C GLN A 374 -4.24 -22.06 -7.76
N TYR A 375 -3.60 -21.13 -7.06
CA TYR A 375 -3.19 -19.85 -7.64
C TYR A 375 -1.73 -19.84 -8.10
N ARG A 376 -0.94 -20.85 -7.76
CA ARG A 376 0.51 -20.91 -8.04
C ARG A 376 0.87 -20.60 -9.49
N ALA A 377 0.21 -21.23 -10.46
CA ALA A 377 0.51 -21.05 -11.89
C ALA A 377 0.14 -19.65 -12.41
N ARG A 378 -0.84 -18.99 -11.77
CA ARG A 378 -1.30 -17.64 -12.12
C ARG A 378 -0.43 -16.57 -11.46
N LEU A 379 -0.10 -16.75 -10.18
CA LEU A 379 0.55 -15.72 -9.38
C LEU A 379 2.08 -15.80 -9.44
N GLN A 380 2.68 -16.99 -9.30
CA GLN A 380 4.13 -17.16 -9.19
C GLN A 380 4.83 -17.23 -10.56
N VAL A 381 4.55 -16.25 -11.43
CA VAL A 381 5.25 -16.06 -12.71
C VAL A 381 6.44 -15.12 -12.47
N PRO A 382 7.69 -15.55 -12.71
CA PRO A 382 8.87 -14.74 -12.42
C PRO A 382 8.83 -13.35 -13.08
N GLY A 383 9.13 -12.31 -12.30
CA GLY A 383 9.10 -10.90 -12.70
C GLY A 383 7.69 -10.32 -12.88
N GLN A 384 6.64 -11.05 -12.49
CA GLN A 384 5.24 -10.65 -12.67
C GLN A 384 4.40 -10.89 -11.40
N VAL A 385 4.98 -11.35 -10.29
CA VAL A 385 4.21 -11.77 -9.11
C VAL A 385 3.40 -10.61 -8.54
N ALA A 386 4.03 -9.44 -8.33
CA ALA A 386 3.35 -8.27 -7.79
C ALA A 386 2.19 -7.80 -8.70
N ALA A 387 2.41 -7.76 -10.02
CA ALA A 387 1.39 -7.36 -10.99
C ALA A 387 0.21 -8.35 -11.01
N ASN A 388 0.49 -9.65 -11.06
CA ASN A 388 -0.53 -10.71 -11.08
C ASN A 388 -1.36 -10.73 -9.79
N VAL A 389 -0.71 -10.53 -8.63
CA VAL A 389 -1.39 -10.45 -7.33
C VAL A 389 -2.27 -9.19 -7.26
N LYS A 390 -1.74 -8.01 -7.63
CA LYS A 390 -2.52 -6.76 -7.70
C LYS A 390 -3.74 -6.90 -8.59
N GLN A 391 -3.59 -7.57 -9.73
CA GLN A 391 -4.70 -7.87 -10.63
C GLN A 391 -5.74 -8.81 -9.98
N LEU A 392 -5.30 -9.90 -9.32
CA LEU A 392 -6.22 -10.83 -8.66
C LEU A 392 -6.99 -10.15 -7.51
N VAL A 393 -6.33 -9.30 -6.72
CA VAL A 393 -6.99 -8.49 -5.69
C VAL A 393 -8.13 -7.68 -6.31
N ARG A 394 -7.84 -6.89 -7.35
CA ARG A 394 -8.86 -6.07 -8.03
C ARG A 394 -10.01 -6.89 -8.63
N GLU A 395 -9.70 -8.07 -9.18
CA GLU A 395 -10.71 -8.93 -9.80
C GLU A 395 -11.67 -9.56 -8.80
N LEU A 396 -11.17 -9.92 -7.62
CA LEU A 396 -11.98 -10.59 -6.59
C LEU A 396 -12.67 -9.60 -5.65
N SER A 397 -12.16 -8.37 -5.53
CA SER A 397 -12.81 -7.34 -4.73
C SER A 397 -14.12 -6.86 -5.35
N TYR A 398 -15.12 -6.62 -4.51
CA TYR A 398 -16.45 -6.17 -4.95
C TYR A 398 -17.11 -5.25 -3.93
N ASN A 399 -18.02 -4.41 -4.41
CA ASN A 399 -18.74 -3.47 -3.56
C ASN A 399 -19.81 -4.21 -2.75
N ARG A 400 -19.82 -4.01 -1.43
CA ARG A 400 -20.88 -4.56 -0.57
C ARG A 400 -22.20 -3.83 -0.82
N PHE A 401 -23.32 -4.52 -0.60
CA PHE A 401 -24.65 -3.93 -0.80
C PHE A 401 -24.86 -2.75 0.16
N GLY A 402 -25.14 -1.56 -0.38
CA GLY A 402 -25.32 -0.34 0.42
C GLY A 402 -24.02 0.36 0.83
N GLY A 403 -22.85 -0.24 0.56
CA GLY A 403 -21.52 0.31 0.86
C GLY A 403 -21.02 1.37 -0.14
N GLY A 404 -21.73 1.60 -1.25
CA GLY A 404 -21.34 2.59 -2.25
C GLY A 404 -20.40 2.02 -3.32
N ASP A 405 -19.40 2.81 -3.72
CA ASP A 405 -18.52 2.55 -4.87
C ASP A 405 -17.15 1.96 -4.49
N THR A 406 -16.91 1.70 -3.20
CA THR A 406 -15.63 1.24 -2.68
C THR A 406 -15.49 -0.29 -2.78
N PRO A 407 -14.48 -0.81 -3.49
CA PRO A 407 -14.26 -2.25 -3.61
C PRO A 407 -13.78 -2.83 -2.28
N VAL A 408 -14.33 -3.97 -1.85
CA VAL A 408 -13.95 -4.63 -0.60
C VAL A 408 -13.40 -6.03 -0.88
N ALA A 409 -12.29 -6.34 -0.22
CA ALA A 409 -11.50 -7.55 -0.42
C ALA A 409 -12.34 -8.81 -0.20
N TRP A 410 -12.04 -9.85 -0.97
CA TRP A 410 -12.67 -11.15 -0.85
C TRP A 410 -11.66 -12.24 -1.14
N ASN A 411 -11.64 -13.28 -0.31
CA ASN A 411 -10.54 -14.26 -0.30
C ASN A 411 -10.67 -15.39 -1.35
N GLY A 412 -11.70 -15.37 -2.19
CA GLY A 412 -11.87 -16.41 -3.21
C GLY A 412 -12.59 -17.68 -2.73
N VAL A 413 -13.04 -17.74 -1.47
CA VAL A 413 -13.61 -18.94 -0.85
C VAL A 413 -15.12 -18.79 -0.69
N ASP A 414 -15.88 -19.44 -1.59
CA ASP A 414 -17.35 -19.38 -1.60
C ASP A 414 -17.96 -20.66 -1.02
N VAL A 415 -18.05 -20.70 0.32
CA VAL A 415 -18.46 -21.91 1.05
C VAL A 415 -19.71 -21.69 1.89
N PHE A 416 -20.20 -20.45 1.94
CA PHE A 416 -21.35 -20.07 2.73
C PHE A 416 -22.53 -19.75 1.83
N THR A 417 -23.70 -20.30 2.16
CA THR A 417 -24.97 -19.93 1.53
C THR A 417 -25.82 -19.16 2.52
N CYS A 418 -26.12 -17.91 2.18
CA CYS A 418 -26.88 -16.99 3.01
C CYS A 418 -28.34 -16.89 2.53
N ASN A 419 -29.31 -17.10 3.44
CA ASN A 419 -30.73 -16.97 3.11
C ASN A 419 -31.25 -15.57 3.40
N SER A 420 -31.65 -14.84 2.36
CA SER A 420 -32.18 -13.47 2.42
C SER A 420 -33.47 -13.29 3.24
N GLY A 421 -34.14 -14.38 3.62
CA GLY A 421 -35.38 -14.34 4.40
C GLY A 421 -36.61 -13.80 3.65
N ILE A 422 -36.50 -13.43 2.37
CA ILE A 422 -37.58 -12.75 1.61
C ILE A 422 -38.68 -13.73 1.15
N SER A 423 -38.43 -15.04 1.10
CA SER A 423 -39.43 -16.04 0.71
C SER A 423 -39.34 -17.32 1.55
N GLY A 424 -40.34 -17.58 2.40
CA GLY A 424 -40.43 -18.82 3.16
C GLY A 424 -41.38 -18.82 4.36
N SER A 425 -41.93 -20.01 4.65
CA SER A 425 -42.80 -20.32 5.80
C SER A 425 -42.16 -20.00 7.15
N ALA A 426 -42.96 -19.82 8.21
CA ALA A 426 -42.54 -19.31 9.53
C ALA A 426 -41.32 -20.02 10.18
N LYS A 427 -41.05 -21.30 9.89
CA LYS A 427 -39.84 -22.01 10.35
C LYS A 427 -38.54 -21.56 9.65
N LEU A 428 -38.61 -21.05 8.41
CA LEU A 428 -37.48 -20.49 7.67
C LEU A 428 -37.16 -19.05 8.13
N ARG A 429 -38.13 -18.33 8.69
CA ARG A 429 -37.92 -16.97 9.24
C ARG A 429 -37.03 -16.97 10.50
N ALA A 430 -36.98 -18.07 11.25
CA ALA A 430 -36.07 -18.23 12.39
C ALA A 430 -34.59 -18.39 11.98
N ARG A 431 -34.31 -18.61 10.69
CA ARG A 431 -32.95 -18.66 10.09
C ARG A 431 -32.70 -17.52 9.09
N ALA A 432 -33.59 -16.53 9.03
CA ALA A 432 -33.39 -15.37 8.18
C ALA A 432 -32.19 -14.56 8.73
N GLY A 433 -31.23 -14.22 7.87
CA GLY A 433 -30.02 -13.49 8.28
C GLY A 433 -28.86 -14.35 8.79
N GLN A 434 -28.91 -15.68 8.63
CA GLN A 434 -27.78 -16.56 8.98
C GLN A 434 -27.29 -17.35 7.76
N CYS A 435 -25.98 -17.36 7.55
CA CYS A 435 -25.34 -18.17 6.53
C CYS A 435 -25.04 -19.58 7.05
N VAL A 436 -25.12 -20.58 6.16
CA VAL A 436 -24.79 -21.98 6.46
C VAL A 436 -23.72 -22.49 5.52
N ILE A 437 -22.96 -23.50 5.94
CA ILE A 437 -21.94 -24.14 5.11
C ILE A 437 -22.63 -24.91 3.97
N ASN A 438 -22.23 -24.64 2.72
CA ASN A 438 -22.68 -25.38 1.55
C ASN A 438 -21.78 -26.61 1.33
N SER A 439 -22.38 -27.79 1.18
CA SER A 439 -21.66 -29.06 0.99
C SER A 439 -21.20 -29.31 -0.46
N THR A 440 -21.60 -28.44 -1.40
CA THR A 440 -21.10 -28.40 -2.78
C THR A 440 -20.33 -27.11 -2.98
N SER A 441 -19.07 -27.08 -2.55
CA SER A 441 -18.16 -25.93 -2.76
C SER A 441 -17.56 -26.01 -4.17
N THR A 442 -17.43 -24.85 -4.82
CA THR A 442 -16.57 -24.70 -5.99
C THR A 442 -15.65 -23.52 -5.73
N ALA A 443 -14.35 -23.79 -5.65
CA ALA A 443 -13.36 -22.74 -5.85
C ALA A 443 -13.59 -22.14 -7.25
N LEU A 444 -13.66 -20.80 -7.36
CA LEU A 444 -13.82 -20.18 -8.67
C LEU A 444 -12.64 -20.57 -9.59
N PRO A 445 -12.92 -20.97 -10.84
CA PRO A 445 -11.87 -21.37 -11.77
C PRO A 445 -10.92 -20.21 -12.04
N THR A 446 -9.63 -20.53 -12.14
CA THR A 446 -8.59 -19.59 -12.53
C THR A 446 -8.85 -19.08 -13.94
N ALA A 447 -9.15 -17.78 -14.07
CA ALA A 447 -9.04 -17.11 -15.36
C ALA A 447 -7.62 -17.33 -15.90
N SER A 448 -7.51 -17.73 -17.16
CA SER A 448 -6.23 -18.03 -17.81
C SER A 448 -5.28 -16.83 -17.74
N PRO A 449 -3.95 -17.04 -17.64
CA PRO A 449 -3.01 -15.94 -17.62
C PRO A 449 -3.21 -15.03 -18.85
N PRO A 450 -3.11 -13.70 -18.70
CA PRO A 450 -3.16 -12.81 -19.85
C PRO A 450 -2.06 -13.19 -20.86
N PRO A 451 -2.32 -13.13 -22.17
CA PRO A 451 -1.35 -13.52 -23.18
C PRO A 451 -0.10 -12.65 -23.06
N GLN A 452 1.07 -13.31 -23.02
CA GLN A 452 2.36 -12.62 -23.09
C GLN A 452 2.38 -11.69 -24.33
N PRO A 453 2.83 -10.43 -24.21
CA PRO A 453 3.10 -9.63 -25.38
C PRO A 453 4.16 -10.34 -26.24
N PRO A 454 3.94 -10.49 -27.55
CA PRO A 454 4.89 -11.20 -28.40
C PRO A 454 6.22 -10.46 -28.44
N SER A 455 7.31 -11.18 -28.18
CA SER A 455 8.64 -10.74 -28.60
C SER A 455 8.68 -10.70 -30.12
N ALA A 456 8.53 -9.50 -30.69
CA ALA A 456 8.69 -9.27 -32.12
C ALA A 456 9.67 -8.12 -32.33
N THR A 457 10.87 -8.46 -32.77
CA THR A 457 11.70 -7.61 -33.62
C THR A 457 11.03 -7.45 -34.99
N VAL A 458 11.57 -6.56 -35.85
CA VAL A 458 11.28 -6.38 -37.31
C VAL A 458 10.25 -5.25 -37.62
N PRO A 459 10.31 -4.54 -38.78
CA PRO A 459 10.66 -3.12 -38.89
C PRO A 459 9.48 -2.23 -39.39
N VAL A 460 9.69 -0.92 -39.34
CA VAL A 460 8.69 0.08 -39.75
C VAL A 460 8.50 0.11 -41.27
N VAL A 461 7.25 -0.09 -41.72
CA VAL A 461 6.78 0.35 -43.05
C VAL A 461 5.49 1.13 -42.87
N VAL A 462 5.53 2.39 -43.32
CA VAL A 462 4.44 3.36 -43.24
C VAL A 462 3.50 3.18 -44.44
N SER A 463 2.18 3.16 -44.19
CA SER A 463 1.18 3.41 -45.23
C SER A 463 0.11 4.36 -44.69
N THR A 464 -0.22 5.36 -45.50
CA THR A 464 -1.06 6.52 -45.20
C THR A 464 -2.53 6.25 -45.54
N MET A 465 -3.41 6.31 -44.53
CA MET A 465 -4.82 6.68 -44.72
C MET A 465 -5.25 7.58 -43.56
N THR A 466 -5.81 8.74 -43.89
CA THR A 466 -6.23 9.79 -42.95
C THR A 466 -7.58 9.42 -42.30
N PRO A 467 -7.69 9.34 -40.97
CA PRO A 467 -8.96 9.21 -40.26
C PRO A 467 -9.67 10.58 -40.10
N PRO A 468 -10.97 10.61 -39.76
CA PRO A 468 -11.69 11.84 -39.43
C PRO A 468 -11.07 12.53 -38.21
N PRO A 469 -11.24 13.85 -38.02
CA PRO A 469 -10.58 14.57 -36.94
C PRO A 469 -11.05 13.99 -35.60
N PRO A 470 -10.13 13.53 -34.74
CA PRO A 470 -10.49 13.01 -33.44
C PRO A 470 -11.07 14.15 -32.58
N ALA A 471 -12.02 13.81 -31.70
CA ALA A 471 -12.34 14.66 -30.57
C ALA A 471 -11.01 14.97 -29.86
N GLN A 472 -10.65 16.26 -29.81
CA GLN A 472 -9.30 16.67 -29.48
C GLN A 472 -8.96 16.25 -28.05
N THR A 473 -7.95 15.40 -27.94
CA THR A 473 -7.34 14.99 -26.68
C THR A 473 -6.74 16.21 -26.00
N PRO A 474 -6.86 16.34 -24.67
CA PRO A 474 -6.25 17.46 -23.95
C PRO A 474 -4.73 17.46 -24.17
N LEU A 475 -4.17 18.63 -24.46
CA LEU A 475 -2.73 18.78 -24.68
C LEU A 475 -2.00 18.98 -23.34
N PRO A 476 -0.84 18.33 -23.14
CA PRO A 476 -0.02 18.54 -21.96
C PRO A 476 0.67 19.90 -21.96
N CYS A 477 0.87 20.48 -20.77
CA CYS A 477 1.66 21.70 -20.59
C CYS A 477 3.16 21.41 -20.70
N TYR A 478 3.96 22.35 -21.22
CA TYR A 478 5.41 22.16 -21.38
C TYR A 478 6.15 22.40 -20.05
N ASN A 479 7.23 21.63 -19.84
CA ASN A 479 8.17 21.69 -18.70
C ASN A 479 7.65 21.21 -17.34
N PHE A 480 6.61 20.36 -17.32
CA PHE A 480 6.08 19.72 -16.12
C PHE A 480 5.45 18.36 -16.48
N ASN A 481 5.58 17.36 -15.58
CA ASN A 481 5.05 16.00 -15.80
C ASN A 481 3.50 16.01 -15.85
N VAL A 482 2.97 15.47 -16.94
CA VAL A 482 1.58 15.56 -17.38
C VAL A 482 0.66 14.61 -16.61
N ASP A 483 1.23 13.54 -16.04
CA ASP A 483 0.48 12.46 -15.39
C ASP A 483 0.15 12.76 -13.92
N ALA A 484 0.62 13.91 -13.41
CA ALA A 484 0.48 14.23 -11.99
C ALA A 484 -0.45 15.43 -11.70
N TYR A 485 -0.65 16.41 -12.60
CA TYR A 485 -1.27 17.70 -12.18
C TYR A 485 -2.17 18.53 -13.16
N GLY A 486 -2.60 18.09 -14.37
CA GLY A 486 -3.70 18.79 -15.12
C GLY A 486 -3.65 18.85 -16.68
N TYR A 487 -4.55 19.64 -17.32
CA TYR A 487 -4.74 19.73 -18.81
C TYR A 487 -4.78 21.18 -19.40
N CYS A 488 -4.44 21.36 -20.70
CA CYS A 488 -4.53 22.64 -21.46
C CYS A 488 -5.67 22.66 -22.50
N CYS A 489 -6.41 23.78 -22.60
CA CYS A 489 -7.54 23.97 -23.51
C CYS A 489 -7.11 24.74 -24.79
N ALA A 490 -7.20 24.09 -25.95
CA ALA A 490 -6.66 24.62 -27.22
C ALA A 490 -7.62 25.54 -28.00
N THR A 491 -8.93 25.50 -27.74
CA THR A 491 -9.95 26.25 -28.51
C THR A 491 -11.09 26.77 -27.64
N ALA A 492 -11.80 27.81 -28.12
CA ALA A 492 -12.90 28.49 -27.41
C ALA A 492 -14.14 27.60 -27.15
N ASP A 493 -14.30 26.49 -27.87
CA ASP A 493 -15.43 25.56 -27.72
C ASP A 493 -15.21 24.47 -26.63
N SER A 494 -14.14 24.60 -25.82
CA SER A 494 -13.78 23.69 -24.72
C SER A 494 -14.54 24.03 -23.42
N PRO A 495 -14.69 23.12 -22.42
CA PRO A 495 -15.44 23.37 -21.17
C PRO A 495 -14.91 24.52 -20.29
N CYS A 496 -13.82 25.16 -20.71
CA CYS A 496 -12.99 26.09 -19.94
C CYS A 496 -13.43 27.56 -20.09
N GLY A 497 -14.52 27.84 -20.82
CA GLY A 497 -14.97 29.21 -21.09
C GLY A 497 -13.88 30.06 -21.76
N ASP A 498 -13.55 31.22 -21.17
CA ASP A 498 -12.65 32.23 -21.74
C ASP A 498 -11.13 31.92 -21.55
N GLY A 499 -10.78 30.79 -20.94
CA GLY A 499 -9.41 30.46 -20.48
C GLY A 499 -8.45 29.84 -21.51
N VAL A 500 -8.51 30.26 -22.79
CA VAL A 500 -7.69 29.67 -23.87
C VAL A 500 -6.19 29.97 -23.65
N GLY A 501 -5.34 28.94 -23.68
CA GLY A 501 -3.89 29.07 -23.48
C GLY A 501 -3.40 29.01 -22.02
N THR A 502 -4.27 28.64 -21.08
CA THR A 502 -3.98 28.53 -19.64
C THR A 502 -3.93 27.06 -19.20
N CYS A 503 -3.00 26.70 -18.29
CA CYS A 503 -2.92 25.37 -17.67
C CYS A 503 -3.82 25.32 -16.41
N TRP A 504 -4.58 24.23 -16.23
CA TRP A 504 -5.55 24.10 -15.14
C TRP A 504 -5.24 22.93 -14.21
N LEU A 505 -5.31 23.15 -12.89
CA LEU A 505 -5.14 22.11 -11.86
C LEU A 505 -6.48 21.39 -11.59
N PRO A 506 -6.52 20.04 -11.56
CA PRO A 506 -7.76 19.28 -11.43
C PRO A 506 -8.37 19.32 -10.02
N PHE A 507 -7.64 19.79 -8.99
CA PHE A 507 -8.05 19.69 -7.59
C PHE A 507 -8.58 21.00 -6.97
N THR A 508 -8.49 22.13 -7.69
CA THR A 508 -8.95 23.44 -7.16
C THR A 508 -9.90 24.19 -8.10
N GLY A 509 -9.96 23.83 -9.39
CA GLY A 509 -10.76 24.57 -10.37
C GLY A 509 -10.29 26.00 -10.60
N VAL A 510 -9.03 26.33 -10.27
CA VAL A 510 -8.42 27.64 -10.46
C VAL A 510 -7.42 27.58 -11.62
N GLY A 511 -7.58 28.46 -12.60
CA GLY A 511 -6.66 28.58 -13.74
C GLY A 511 -5.39 29.31 -13.34
N VAL A 512 -4.23 28.80 -13.76
CA VAL A 512 -2.92 29.39 -13.46
C VAL A 512 -2.36 30.03 -14.73
N GLY A 513 -2.55 31.35 -14.86
CA GLY A 513 -2.10 32.14 -15.99
C GLY A 513 -0.71 32.73 -15.76
N GLY A 514 0.21 32.51 -16.70
CA GLY A 514 1.50 33.21 -16.73
C GLY A 514 1.32 34.64 -17.23
N GLY A 515 1.19 35.61 -16.32
CA GLY A 515 1.15 37.02 -16.66
C GLY A 515 1.06 37.96 -15.46
N GLY A 516 2.17 38.65 -15.16
CA GLY A 516 2.15 40.05 -14.71
C GLY A 516 1.87 40.40 -13.26
N ASP A 517 0.89 39.79 -12.58
CA ASP A 517 0.24 40.51 -11.47
C ASP A 517 0.41 39.82 -10.09
N GLY A 518 1.68 39.62 -9.71
CA GLY A 518 2.21 39.82 -8.35
C GLY A 518 1.58 39.23 -7.08
N ILE A 519 0.54 38.38 -7.09
CA ILE A 519 -0.11 37.93 -5.83
C ILE A 519 -0.19 36.39 -5.63
N ASN A 520 0.20 35.55 -6.60
CA ASN A 520 0.30 34.10 -6.37
C ASN A 520 1.75 33.62 -6.57
N LEU A 521 2.44 33.37 -5.46
CA LEU A 521 3.81 32.89 -5.41
C LEU A 521 3.86 31.37 -5.68
N LEU A 522 4.10 31.00 -6.94
CA LEU A 522 4.70 29.72 -7.34
C LEU A 522 5.88 30.00 -8.30
N PRO A 523 6.88 29.11 -8.37
CA PRO A 523 8.09 29.31 -9.17
C PRO A 523 7.76 29.37 -10.68
N THR A 524 8.34 30.35 -11.35
CA THR A 524 8.20 30.71 -12.76
C THR A 524 8.34 29.52 -13.73
N GLY A 525 7.35 29.21 -14.59
CA GLY A 525 7.63 28.38 -15.78
C GLY A 525 6.50 27.74 -16.61
N ALA A 526 5.30 27.45 -16.10
CA ALA A 526 4.33 26.65 -16.86
C ALA A 526 3.65 27.44 -18.01
N ARG A 527 3.70 26.91 -19.25
CA ARG A 527 3.03 27.47 -20.44
C ARG A 527 2.40 26.37 -21.30
N CYS A 528 1.28 26.68 -21.97
CA CYS A 528 0.75 25.82 -23.02
C CYS A 528 1.70 25.79 -24.24
N PRO A 529 1.82 24.66 -24.96
CA PRO A 529 2.65 24.56 -26.15
C PRO A 529 2.19 25.58 -27.22
N PRO A 530 3.13 26.23 -27.93
CA PRO A 530 2.77 27.16 -29.00
C PRO A 530 2.13 26.41 -30.17
N PRO A 531 1.22 27.05 -30.93
CA PRO A 531 0.55 26.42 -32.06
C PRO A 531 1.56 26.01 -33.15
N PRO A 532 1.25 24.95 -33.94
CA PRO A 532 2.15 24.47 -34.99
C PRO A 532 2.52 25.59 -35.97
N GLY A 533 3.83 25.90 -36.05
CA GLY A 533 4.38 26.92 -36.96
C GLY A 533 4.78 28.25 -36.30
N ALA A 534 4.61 28.41 -34.99
CA ALA A 534 5.21 29.52 -34.26
C ALA A 534 6.75 29.37 -34.25
N LYS A 535 7.48 30.45 -34.52
CA LYS A 535 8.95 30.47 -34.39
C LYS A 535 9.32 30.75 -32.94
N ASP A 536 10.24 29.95 -32.40
CA ASP A 536 10.86 30.21 -31.11
C ASP A 536 11.82 31.41 -31.25
N ASP A 537 11.41 32.58 -30.73
CA ASP A 537 12.34 33.69 -30.48
C ASP A 537 12.79 33.59 -29.01
N PHE A 538 13.96 32.97 -28.80
CA PHE A 538 14.77 33.14 -27.59
C PHE A 538 15.93 34.08 -27.87
#